data_AF-A0A1Y2K6G5-F1
#
_entry.id   AF-A0A1Y2K6G5-F1
#
_cell.length_a   1.000
_cell.length_b   1.000
_cell.length_c   1.000
_cell.angle_alpha   90.00
_cell.angle_beta   90.00
_cell.angle_gamma   90.00
#
_symmetry.space_group_name_H-M   'P 1'
#
loop_
_entity.id
_entity.type
_entity.pdbx_description
1 polymer ?
#
loop_
_entity_poly.entity_id
_entity_poly.type
_entity_poly.pdbx_seq_one_letter_code
_entity_poly.pdbx_strand_id
1 'polypeptide(L)'
;MLRFFGAILFLLLCAAGLAYSTLYMPNPEQSPRYLIIEASKAERLPLAPHVRERHARPTDEMRDGSQGRHLRFRVLDKRTLRVHALTVRVGESVTGPWGGEIKPTAFVSDLQIRSGDAVHGPDGLVNPAVWLELTDAERKPLHEGWLFARDNAQTAWDNHRFDLTFLGLELPPPVEADKDAAES
;
A
#
# COMPACT_ATOMS: atom_id res chain seq x y z
N MET A 1 36.26 -48.79 9.62
CA MET A 1 34.89 -48.63 10.16
C MET A 1 34.54 -47.20 10.60
N LEU A 2 35.50 -46.31 10.93
CA LEU A 2 35.19 -44.95 11.43
C LEU A 2 34.54 -44.00 10.40
N ARG A 3 34.73 -44.21 9.09
CA ARG A 3 34.17 -43.35 8.03
C ARG A 3 32.68 -43.56 7.75
N PHE A 4 32.12 -44.71 8.14
CA PHE A 4 30.69 -45.01 7.93
C PHE A 4 29.78 -44.32 8.97
N PHE A 5 30.26 -44.13 10.20
CA PHE A 5 29.50 -43.47 11.26
C PHE A 5 29.27 -41.98 11.00
N GLY A 6 30.24 -41.28 10.39
CA GLY A 6 30.10 -39.86 10.05
C GLY A 6 29.03 -39.59 8.99
N ALA A 7 28.92 -40.47 7.99
CA ALA A 7 27.92 -40.35 6.93
C ALA A 7 26.48 -40.57 7.44
N ILE A 8 26.31 -41.54 8.35
CA ILE A 8 25.01 -41.83 8.96
C ILE A 8 24.55 -40.68 9.87
N LEU A 9 25.45 -40.11 10.67
CA LEU A 9 25.12 -38.97 11.54
C LEU A 9 24.76 -37.71 10.73
N PHE A 10 25.46 -37.45 9.63
CA PHE A 10 25.16 -36.32 8.74
C PHE A 10 23.78 -36.46 8.09
N LEU A 11 23.43 -37.65 7.60
CA LEU A 11 22.11 -37.92 7.02
C LEU A 11 20.98 -37.75 8.04
N LEU A 12 21.20 -38.16 9.29
CA LEU A 12 20.21 -37.96 10.36
C LEU A 12 20.01 -36.48 10.71
N LEU A 13 21.07 -35.67 10.72
CA LEU A 13 20.97 -34.23 10.96
C LEU A 13 20.28 -33.50 9.79
N CYS A 14 20.54 -33.89 8.54
CA CYS A 14 19.83 -33.35 7.38
C CYS A 14 18.33 -33.71 7.42
N ALA A 15 17.99 -34.96 7.77
CA ALA A 15 16.61 -35.40 7.89
C ALA A 15 15.88 -34.66 9.04
N ALA A 16 16.55 -34.45 10.17
CA ALA A 16 15.99 -33.68 11.29
C ALA A 16 15.78 -32.20 10.93
N GLY A 17 16.72 -31.58 10.19
CA GLY A 17 16.59 -30.20 9.71
C GLY A 17 15.44 -30.03 8.71
N LEU A 18 15.25 -30.97 7.79
CA LEU A 18 14.13 -30.99 6.85
C LEU A 18 12.78 -31.18 7.56
N ALA A 19 12.71 -32.10 8.54
CA ALA A 19 11.52 -32.31 9.35
C ALA A 19 11.17 -31.09 10.22
N TYR A 20 12.18 -30.40 10.77
CA TYR A 20 11.97 -29.17 11.53
C TYR A 20 11.49 -28.02 10.62
N SER A 21 12.04 -27.89 9.42
CA SER A 21 11.61 -26.87 8.45
C SER A 21 10.17 -27.06 7.97
N THR A 22 9.68 -28.29 7.86
CA THR A 22 8.30 -28.55 7.40
C THR A 22 7.27 -28.50 8.51
N LEU A 23 7.64 -28.81 9.76
CA LEU A 23 6.73 -28.78 10.90
C LEU A 23 6.64 -27.41 11.60
N TYR A 24 7.67 -26.56 11.52
CA TYR A 24 7.74 -25.30 12.28
C TYR A 24 7.69 -24.01 11.44
N MET A 25 7.65 -24.10 10.11
CA MET A 25 7.21 -22.96 9.30
C MET A 25 5.72 -23.10 9.00
N PRO A 26 4.83 -22.33 9.65
CA PRO A 26 3.44 -22.32 9.24
C PRO A 26 3.37 -21.83 7.79
N ASN A 27 2.78 -22.66 6.92
CA ASN A 27 2.47 -22.26 5.56
C ASN A 27 1.57 -21.01 5.64
N PRO A 28 2.00 -19.83 5.17
CA PRO A 28 1.21 -18.60 5.28
C PRO A 28 -0.14 -18.69 4.54
N GLU A 29 -0.32 -19.71 3.69
CA GLU A 29 -1.56 -20.02 2.97
C GLU A 29 -2.68 -20.62 3.86
N GLN A 30 -2.40 -21.06 5.09
CA GLN A 30 -3.38 -21.77 5.93
C GLN A 30 -4.00 -20.93 7.05
N SER A 31 -3.89 -19.60 7.00
CA SER A 31 -4.74 -18.76 7.84
C SER A 31 -6.18 -18.81 7.31
N PRO A 32 -7.20 -19.10 8.14
CA PRO A 32 -8.61 -19.09 7.70
C PRO A 32 -9.07 -17.72 7.18
N ARG A 33 -8.29 -16.66 7.39
CA ARG A 33 -8.51 -15.35 6.75
C ARG A 33 -8.12 -15.29 5.27
N TYR A 34 -7.19 -16.13 4.81
CA TYR A 34 -6.77 -16.18 3.39
C TYR A 34 -7.69 -17.05 2.51
N LEU A 35 -8.23 -18.15 3.05
CA LEU A 35 -9.12 -19.04 2.30
C LEU A 35 -10.47 -18.40 1.92
N ILE A 36 -10.97 -17.46 2.74
CA ILE A 36 -12.20 -16.70 2.42
C ILE A 36 -11.96 -15.68 1.29
N ILE A 37 -10.72 -15.21 1.13
CA ILE A 37 -10.34 -14.26 0.08
C ILE A 37 -10.23 -14.99 -1.27
N GLU A 38 -9.84 -16.26 -1.26
CA GLU A 38 -9.60 -17.07 -2.45
C GLU A 38 -10.86 -17.63 -3.13
N ALA A 39 -11.88 -17.97 -2.34
CA ALA A 39 -13.15 -18.50 -2.88
C ALA A 39 -13.98 -17.48 -3.67
N SER A 40 -13.59 -16.19 -3.67
CA SER A 40 -14.27 -15.10 -4.40
C SER A 40 -13.54 -14.64 -5.68
N LYS A 41 -12.56 -15.41 -6.17
CA LYS A 41 -11.69 -15.07 -7.31
C LYS A 41 -12.38 -14.94 -8.68
N ALA A 42 -13.70 -15.15 -8.80
CA ALA A 42 -14.41 -15.07 -10.09
C ALA A 42 -14.72 -13.63 -10.57
N GLU A 43 -14.58 -12.59 -9.74
CA GLU A 43 -14.94 -11.21 -10.13
C GLU A 43 -13.92 -10.14 -9.69
N ARG A 44 -12.68 -10.52 -9.36
CA ARG A 44 -11.65 -9.55 -8.99
C ARG A 44 -10.83 -9.19 -10.23
N LEU A 45 -11.18 -8.08 -10.87
CA LEU A 45 -10.25 -7.43 -11.78
C LEU A 45 -8.94 -7.16 -11.02
N PRO A 46 -7.77 -7.47 -11.59
CA PRO A 46 -6.51 -7.02 -11.00
C PRO A 46 -6.59 -5.49 -10.90
N LEU A 47 -6.56 -4.96 -9.68
CA LEU A 47 -6.59 -3.51 -9.43
C LEU A 47 -5.26 -2.91 -9.88
N ALA A 48 -5.14 -2.72 -11.19
CA ALA A 48 -4.10 -1.96 -11.82
C ALA A 48 -4.09 -0.54 -11.23
N PRO A 49 -2.93 0.13 -11.16
CA PRO A 49 -2.78 1.49 -10.63
C PRO A 49 -3.53 2.59 -11.41
N HIS A 50 -4.45 2.20 -12.31
CA HIS A 50 -5.16 3.07 -13.21
C HIS A 50 -6.63 2.65 -13.33
N VAL A 51 -7.37 2.59 -12.21
CA VAL A 51 -8.84 2.59 -12.28
C VAL A 51 -9.28 3.97 -12.77
N ARG A 52 -9.16 4.17 -14.08
CA ARG A 52 -9.52 5.38 -14.82
C ARG A 52 -10.92 5.22 -15.35
N GLU A 53 -11.91 5.12 -14.47
CA GLU A 53 -13.31 5.13 -14.91
C GLU A 53 -14.15 6.00 -13.96
N ARG A 54 -14.93 6.91 -14.56
CA ARG A 54 -15.83 7.85 -13.86
C ARG A 54 -16.84 7.18 -12.92
N HIS A 55 -17.01 5.87 -13.02
CA HIS A 55 -18.01 5.11 -12.27
C HIS A 55 -17.57 4.84 -10.82
N ALA A 56 -16.27 4.76 -10.53
CA ALA A 56 -15.76 4.42 -9.21
C ALA A 56 -15.37 5.64 -8.36
N ARG A 57 -16.03 6.79 -8.50
CA ARG A 57 -15.71 7.98 -7.69
C ARG A 57 -16.00 7.74 -6.20
N PRO A 58 -15.26 8.38 -5.28
CA PRO A 58 -15.58 8.30 -3.86
C PRO A 58 -16.99 8.85 -3.58
N THR A 59 -17.72 8.18 -2.70
CA THR A 59 -18.99 8.65 -2.15
C THR A 59 -18.77 9.84 -1.23
N ASP A 60 -19.83 10.60 -0.92
CA ASP A 60 -19.72 11.74 0.00
C ASP A 60 -19.32 11.29 1.40
N GLU A 61 -19.80 10.13 1.88
CA GLU A 61 -19.38 9.53 3.15
C GLU A 61 -17.86 9.30 3.21
N MET A 62 -17.28 8.75 2.14
CA MET A 62 -15.83 8.53 2.06
C MET A 62 -15.04 9.86 2.06
N ARG A 63 -15.57 10.89 1.40
CA ARG A 63 -14.96 12.23 1.38
C ARG A 63 -15.00 12.84 2.78
N ASP A 64 -16.17 12.88 3.39
CA ASP A 64 -16.42 13.53 4.67
C ASP A 64 -15.66 12.83 5.80
N GLY A 65 -15.66 11.50 5.82
CA GLY A 65 -14.96 10.69 6.83
C GLY A 65 -13.43 10.77 6.79
N SER A 66 -12.86 11.35 5.72
CA SER A 66 -11.41 11.48 5.53
C SER A 66 -10.91 12.92 5.49
N GLN A 67 -11.78 13.93 5.59
CA GLN A 67 -11.38 15.33 5.56
C GLN A 67 -10.33 15.67 6.61
N GLY A 68 -9.35 16.50 6.23
CA GLY A 68 -8.30 17.00 7.11
C GLY A 68 -7.23 15.98 7.51
N ARG A 69 -7.33 14.72 7.06
CA ARG A 69 -6.29 13.69 7.28
C ARG A 69 -5.03 14.04 6.50
N HIS A 70 -3.87 13.83 7.12
CA HIS A 70 -2.56 14.06 6.51
C HIS A 70 -2.11 12.82 5.74
N LEU A 71 -1.85 12.98 4.44
CA LEU A 71 -1.43 11.94 3.52
C LEU A 71 0.00 12.18 3.05
N ARG A 72 0.77 11.10 2.94
CA ARG A 72 2.17 11.16 2.51
C ARG A 72 2.31 10.71 1.07
N PHE A 73 3.11 11.46 0.32
CA PHE A 73 3.46 11.17 -1.06
C PHE A 73 4.96 11.29 -1.27
N ARG A 74 5.46 10.56 -2.26
CA ARG A 74 6.80 10.73 -2.83
C ARG A 74 6.69 11.00 -4.31
N VAL A 75 7.46 11.97 -4.78
CA VAL A 75 7.60 12.28 -6.21
C VAL A 75 9.04 12.11 -6.62
N LEU A 76 9.31 11.18 -7.53
CA LEU A 76 10.62 11.04 -8.18
C LEU A 76 10.63 11.90 -9.46
N ASP A 77 11.55 12.86 -9.54
CA ASP A 77 11.88 13.52 -10.82
C ASP A 77 12.89 12.66 -11.57
N LYS A 78 12.46 11.95 -12.61
CA LYS A 78 13.30 11.04 -13.42
C LYS A 78 14.47 11.76 -14.09
N ARG A 79 14.36 13.07 -14.34
CA ARG A 79 15.43 13.87 -14.96
C ARG A 79 16.56 14.15 -13.99
N THR A 80 16.24 14.43 -12.73
CA THR A 80 17.23 14.84 -11.70
C THR A 80 17.53 13.75 -10.68
N LEU A 81 16.77 12.66 -10.70
CA LEU A 81 16.73 11.57 -9.72
C LEU A 81 16.48 12.04 -8.28
N ARG A 82 15.92 13.25 -8.11
CA ARG A 82 15.54 13.79 -6.81
C ARG A 82 14.19 13.22 -6.39
N VAL A 83 14.10 12.86 -5.12
CA VAL A 83 12.84 12.44 -4.49
C VAL A 83 12.33 13.57 -3.61
N HIS A 84 11.12 14.04 -3.92
CA HIS A 84 10.40 15.04 -3.14
C HIS A 84 9.40 14.33 -2.23
N ALA A 85 9.52 14.55 -0.91
CA ALA A 85 8.51 14.13 0.04
C ALA A 85 7.46 15.23 0.18
N LEU A 86 6.18 14.85 0.13
CA LEU A 86 5.06 15.77 0.28
C LEU A 86 4.10 15.21 1.32
N THR A 87 3.60 16.08 2.18
CA THR A 87 2.46 15.79 3.06
C THR A 87 1.32 16.70 2.65
N VAL A 88 0.16 16.14 2.37
CA VAL A 88 -1.01 16.86 1.87
C VAL A 88 -2.23 16.50 2.70
N ARG A 89 -3.01 17.50 3.12
CA ARG A 89 -4.25 17.26 3.83
C ARG A 89 -5.37 16.97 2.84
N VAL A 90 -6.21 15.98 3.14
CA VAL A 90 -7.41 15.70 2.34
C VAL A 90 -8.30 16.93 2.32
N GLY A 91 -8.70 17.34 1.11
CA GLY A 91 -9.49 18.54 0.83
C GLY A 91 -8.65 19.78 0.44
N GLU A 92 -7.33 19.75 0.66
CA GLU A 92 -6.42 20.85 0.35
C GLU A 92 -5.59 20.56 -0.92
N SER A 93 -5.23 21.62 -1.66
CA SER A 93 -4.29 21.54 -2.78
C SER A 93 -2.87 21.88 -2.31
N VAL A 94 -1.87 21.16 -2.81
CA VAL A 94 -0.45 21.53 -2.68
C VAL A 94 0.23 21.59 -4.03
N THR A 95 1.24 22.45 -4.17
CA THR A 95 2.07 22.51 -5.38
C THR A 95 3.04 21.32 -5.43
N GLY A 96 3.02 20.59 -6.55
CA GLY A 96 3.98 19.51 -6.85
C GLY A 96 5.25 20.03 -7.54
N PRO A 97 6.33 19.22 -7.61
CA PRO A 97 7.60 19.62 -8.22
C PRO A 97 7.55 19.85 -9.74
N TRP A 98 6.45 19.50 -10.41
CA TRP A 98 6.18 19.82 -11.81
C TRP A 98 5.55 21.20 -12.02
N GLY A 99 5.28 21.95 -10.94
CA GLY A 99 4.68 23.28 -10.98
C GLY A 99 3.15 23.31 -11.05
N GLY A 100 2.50 22.15 -11.07
CA GLY A 100 1.05 22.03 -10.94
C GLY A 100 0.62 21.61 -9.53
N GLU A 101 -0.62 21.13 -9.38
CA GLU A 101 -1.21 20.85 -8.06
C GLU A 101 -1.53 19.37 -7.85
N ILE A 102 -1.46 18.95 -6.58
CA ILE A 102 -2.01 17.68 -6.06
C ILE A 102 -3.16 18.04 -5.14
N LYS A 103 -4.33 17.46 -5.38
CA LYS A 103 -5.52 17.63 -4.53
C LYS A 103 -6.13 16.28 -4.18
N PRO A 104 -5.84 15.74 -2.98
CA PRO A 104 -6.51 14.55 -2.47
C PRO A 104 -7.94 14.87 -2.02
N THR A 105 -8.93 14.13 -2.51
CA THR A 105 -10.35 14.40 -2.24
C THR A 105 -10.97 13.40 -1.25
N ALA A 106 -10.48 12.16 -1.24
CA ALA A 106 -10.93 11.14 -0.29
C ALA A 106 -9.81 10.13 0.00
N PHE A 107 -9.72 9.66 1.25
CA PHE A 107 -8.87 8.54 1.66
C PHE A 107 -9.70 7.42 2.26
N VAL A 108 -9.47 6.19 1.81
CA VAL A 108 -10.18 4.98 2.23
C VAL A 108 -9.16 3.90 2.56
N SER A 109 -9.16 3.39 3.80
CA SER A 109 -8.16 2.42 4.28
C SER A 109 -8.30 1.01 3.70
N ASP A 110 -9.46 0.70 3.15
CA ASP A 110 -9.96 -0.64 2.86
C ASP A 110 -10.72 -0.67 1.52
N LEU A 111 -10.34 0.19 0.57
CA LEU A 111 -11.09 0.39 -0.65
C LEU A 111 -11.27 -0.91 -1.44
N GLN A 112 -12.50 -1.13 -1.91
CA GLN A 112 -12.80 -2.13 -2.93
C GLN A 112 -13.61 -1.49 -4.05
N ILE A 113 -13.31 -1.86 -5.30
CA ILE A 113 -14.14 -1.52 -6.45
C ILE A 113 -14.98 -2.75 -6.81
N ARG A 114 -16.31 -2.64 -6.76
CA ARG A 114 -17.25 -3.72 -7.11
C ARG A 114 -18.23 -3.22 -8.15
N SER A 115 -18.31 -3.91 -9.29
CA SER A 115 -19.24 -3.58 -10.36
C SER A 115 -19.20 -2.11 -10.81
N GLY A 116 -18.02 -1.47 -10.73
CA GLY A 116 -17.82 -0.07 -11.06
C GLY A 116 -17.97 0.90 -9.89
N ASP A 117 -18.51 0.48 -8.74
CA ASP A 117 -18.70 1.35 -7.57
C ASP A 117 -17.53 1.24 -6.58
N ALA A 118 -17.17 2.37 -5.97
CA ALA A 118 -16.24 2.41 -4.84
C ALA A 118 -16.99 2.12 -3.54
N VAL A 119 -16.57 1.06 -2.84
CA VAL A 119 -17.17 0.63 -1.57
C VAL A 119 -16.09 0.34 -0.52
N HIS A 120 -16.49 0.39 0.75
CA HIS A 120 -15.66 -0.13 1.84
C HIS A 120 -15.56 -1.66 1.75
N GLY A 121 -14.41 -2.17 2.18
CA GLY A 121 -14.15 -3.60 2.22
C GLY A 121 -14.86 -4.27 3.39
N PRO A 122 -14.93 -5.60 3.42
CA PRO A 122 -15.32 -6.32 4.63
C PRO A 122 -14.29 -6.09 5.75
N ASP A 123 -14.73 -6.27 7.00
CA ASP A 123 -13.89 -6.11 8.18
C ASP A 123 -12.55 -6.88 8.06
N GLY A 124 -11.47 -6.18 8.38
CA GLY A 124 -10.11 -6.72 8.31
C GLY A 124 -9.46 -6.65 6.92
N LEU A 125 -10.17 -6.20 5.87
CA LEU A 125 -9.52 -5.82 4.62
C LEU A 125 -8.70 -4.55 4.84
N VAL A 126 -7.44 -4.58 4.41
CA VAL A 126 -6.58 -3.39 4.38
C VAL A 126 -6.11 -3.19 2.95
N ASN A 127 -6.62 -2.14 2.31
CA ASN A 127 -6.24 -1.74 0.96
C ASN A 127 -6.31 -0.21 0.86
N PRO A 128 -5.36 0.51 1.49
CA PRO A 128 -5.47 1.95 1.62
C PRO A 128 -5.35 2.60 0.24
N ALA A 129 -6.23 3.55 -0.04
CA ALA A 129 -6.31 4.23 -1.32
C ALA A 129 -6.70 5.69 -1.12
N VAL A 130 -6.29 6.52 -2.06
CA VAL A 130 -6.62 7.94 -2.12
C VAL A 130 -7.18 8.27 -3.48
N TRP A 131 -8.32 8.95 -3.54
CA TRP A 131 -8.80 9.58 -4.76
C TRP A 131 -8.16 10.95 -4.85
N LEU A 132 -7.50 11.25 -5.97
CA LEU A 132 -6.86 12.53 -6.15
C LEU A 132 -7.02 13.11 -7.54
N GLU A 133 -6.91 14.43 -7.61
CA GLU A 133 -6.81 15.23 -8.81
C GLU A 133 -5.38 15.77 -8.93
N LEU A 134 -4.74 15.58 -10.08
CA LEU A 134 -3.48 16.23 -10.45
C LEU A 134 -3.74 17.22 -11.57
N THR A 135 -3.15 18.40 -11.47
CA THR A 135 -3.13 19.38 -12.57
C THR A 135 -1.70 19.76 -12.94
N ASP A 136 -1.52 20.30 -14.14
CA ASP A 136 -0.27 20.96 -14.55
C ASP A 136 -0.23 22.42 -14.06
N ALA A 137 0.83 23.14 -14.45
CA ALA A 137 1.02 24.55 -14.10
C ALA A 137 -0.04 25.50 -14.71
N GLU A 138 -0.74 25.07 -15.76
CA GLU A 138 -1.83 25.79 -16.40
C GLU A 138 -3.20 25.36 -15.85
N ARG A 139 -3.22 24.56 -14.77
CA ARG A 139 -4.42 23.96 -14.16
C ARG A 139 -5.17 22.97 -15.08
N LYS A 140 -4.52 22.44 -16.11
CA LYS A 140 -5.11 21.37 -16.92
C LYS A 140 -4.99 20.03 -16.19
N PRO A 141 -6.01 19.16 -16.25
CA PRO A 141 -5.98 17.87 -15.56
C PRO A 141 -4.91 16.95 -16.16
N LEU A 142 -4.03 16.42 -15.30
CA LEU A 142 -3.03 15.40 -15.61
C LEU A 142 -3.50 14.00 -15.21
N HIS A 143 -4.23 13.91 -14.10
CA HIS A 143 -4.76 12.67 -13.57
C HIS A 143 -5.97 12.94 -12.69
N GLU A 144 -6.92 12.03 -12.71
CA GLU A 144 -8.02 11.97 -11.76
C GLU A 144 -8.32 10.50 -11.51
N GLY A 145 -8.23 10.03 -10.27
CA GLY A 145 -8.51 8.64 -9.94
C GLY A 145 -7.97 8.16 -8.60
N TRP A 146 -8.19 6.87 -8.34
CA TRP A 146 -7.67 6.17 -7.17
C TRP A 146 -6.20 5.82 -7.34
N LEU A 147 -5.39 6.20 -6.36
CA LEU A 147 -4.05 5.70 -6.13
C LEU A 147 -4.04 4.83 -4.86
N PHE A 148 -3.46 3.64 -4.95
CA PHE A 148 -3.35 2.74 -3.81
C PHE A 148 -2.03 2.96 -3.08
N ALA A 149 -2.06 2.85 -1.75
CA ALA A 149 -0.86 2.68 -0.97
C ALA A 149 -0.27 1.32 -1.35
N ARG A 150 0.96 1.34 -1.82
CA ARG A 150 1.73 0.16 -2.18
C ARG A 150 3.05 0.21 -1.44
N ASP A 151 3.70 -0.93 -1.33
CA ASP A 151 5.09 -1.00 -0.85
C ASP A 151 5.89 0.08 -1.58
N ASN A 152 6.68 0.86 -0.82
CA ASN A 152 7.28 2.15 -1.18
C ASN A 152 8.09 2.19 -2.50
N ALA A 153 8.17 1.08 -3.23
CA ALA A 153 8.84 0.85 -4.50
C ALA A 153 7.92 0.92 -5.73
N GLN A 154 6.59 0.92 -5.60
CA GLN A 154 5.69 0.87 -6.77
C GLN A 154 5.05 2.23 -7.08
N THR A 155 5.32 2.73 -8.29
CA THR A 155 4.74 3.98 -8.82
C THR A 155 3.22 3.87 -8.94
N ALA A 156 2.50 4.83 -8.36
CA ALA A 156 1.04 4.90 -8.42
C ALA A 156 0.55 5.74 -9.61
N TRP A 157 1.31 6.76 -10.02
CA TRP A 157 1.10 7.49 -11.27
C TRP A 157 2.45 7.71 -11.96
N ASP A 158 2.57 7.16 -13.17
CA ASP A 158 3.76 7.21 -14.01
C ASP A 158 3.57 8.26 -15.12
N ASN A 159 4.39 9.30 -15.08
CA ASN A 159 4.50 10.32 -16.11
C ASN A 159 5.91 10.26 -16.74
N HIS A 160 6.04 10.74 -17.98
CA HIS A 160 7.31 10.76 -18.70
C HIS A 160 8.47 11.40 -17.90
N ARG A 161 8.18 12.37 -17.02
CA ARG A 161 9.18 13.03 -16.18
C ARG A 161 9.08 12.69 -14.69
N PHE A 162 7.89 12.43 -14.17
CA PHE A 162 7.67 12.28 -12.73
C PHE A 162 6.97 10.97 -12.40
N ASP A 163 7.37 10.35 -11.28
CA ASP A 163 6.62 9.24 -10.68
C ASP A 163 6.07 9.67 -9.34
N LEU A 164 4.75 9.56 -9.17
CA LEU A 164 4.08 9.81 -7.89
C LEU A 164 3.77 8.48 -7.21
N THR A 165 4.13 8.39 -5.94
CA THR A 165 3.84 7.26 -5.05
C THR A 165 3.03 7.76 -3.86
N PHE A 166 1.93 7.08 -3.56
CA PHE A 166 1.14 7.31 -2.35
C PHE A 166 1.59 6.36 -1.24
N LEU A 167 1.92 6.91 -0.06
CA LEU A 167 2.50 6.17 1.06
C LEU A 167 1.54 5.94 2.24
N GLY A 168 0.26 6.27 2.07
CA GLY A 168 -0.73 6.18 3.15
C GLY A 168 -0.79 7.43 4.04
N LEU A 169 -1.35 7.23 5.23
CA LEU A 169 -1.46 8.27 6.26
C LEU A 169 -0.08 8.66 6.80
N GLU A 170 0.03 9.90 7.24
CA GLU A 170 1.08 10.30 8.17
C GLU A 170 0.81 9.61 9.52
N LEU A 171 1.67 8.66 9.88
CA LEU A 171 1.62 8.04 11.19
C LEU A 171 2.23 9.03 12.21
N PRO A 172 1.64 9.15 13.42
CA PRO A 172 2.31 9.87 14.50
C PRO A 172 3.70 9.26 14.74
N PRO A 173 4.68 10.05 15.18
CA PRO A 173 5.98 9.50 15.56
C PRO A 173 5.76 8.38 16.59
N PRO A 174 6.51 7.27 16.51
CA PRO A 174 6.42 6.24 17.54
C PRO A 174 6.68 6.91 18.88
N VAL A 175 5.73 6.74 19.82
CA VAL A 175 5.93 7.15 21.20
C VAL A 175 7.19 6.40 21.66
N GLU A 176 8.26 7.12 22.00
CA GLU A 176 9.43 6.48 22.61
C GLU A 176 8.90 5.72 23.82
N ALA A 177 9.01 4.39 23.80
CA ALA A 177 8.66 3.58 24.94
C ALA A 177 9.48 4.11 26.13
N ASP A 178 8.80 4.55 27.20
CA ASP A 178 9.42 5.02 28.42
C ASP A 178 10.53 4.04 28.80
N LYS A 179 11.78 4.49 28.67
CA LYS A 179 12.95 3.72 29.10
C LYS A 179 13.00 3.55 30.62
N ASP A 180 12.09 4.22 31.34
CA ASP A 180 12.03 4.24 32.79
C ASP A 180 11.29 3.04 33.40
N ALA A 181 10.60 2.21 32.58
CA ALA A 181 9.93 1.00 33.08
C ALA A 181 10.84 -0.24 33.20
N ALA A 182 12.11 -0.14 32.82
CA ALA A 182 13.07 -1.25 32.84
C ALA A 182 14.06 -1.24 34.01
N GLU A 183 14.00 -0.23 34.89
CA GLU A 183 14.89 -0.12 36.07
C GLU A 183 14.15 -0.14 37.42
N SER A 184 12.88 -0.57 37.45
CA SER A 184 12.10 -0.76 38.71
C SER A 184 12.17 -2.18 39.24
#